data_AF-A0A9D3M1G8-F1
#
_entry.id   AF-A0A9D3M1G8-F1
#
_cell.length_a   1.000
_cell.length_b   1.000
_cell.length_c   1.000
_cell.angle_alpha   90.00
_cell.angle_beta   90.00
_cell.angle_gamma   90.00
#
_symmetry.space_group_name_H-M   'P 1'
#
loop_
_entity.id
_entity.type
_entity.pdbx_description
1 polymer ?
#
loop_
_entity_poly.entity_id
_entity_poly.type
_entity_poly.pdbx_seq_one_letter_code
_entity_poly.pdbx_strand_id
1 'polypeptide(L)'
;MYKDLKPVMDTYVFNDGSFRDLMSLRGTVPVNYRGNVYNIPVCLWLMDTYPYNPPICFVKPTSAMMIKSGKHIDANGKMYLPYLHEWKHPQSDLYGLIQVMIVVFGEEPPVFSRPTTPRILLTPEHPSQESVLQRQKLQLEIEVLQRQKQVLEIQEQYYSIKLRRLLGDDA
;
A
#
# COMPACT_ATOMS: atom_id res chain seq x y z
N MET A 1 -6.85 -16.86 21.46
CA MET A 1 -8.11 -17.17 20.73
C MET A 1 -8.21 -16.23 19.54
N TYR A 2 -8.42 -16.76 18.33
CA TYR A 2 -8.44 -15.98 17.08
C TYR A 2 -9.84 -15.41 16.83
N LYS A 3 -10.12 -14.21 17.36
CA LYS A 3 -11.47 -13.61 17.33
C LYS A 3 -11.92 -13.15 15.94
N ASP A 4 -10.97 -12.88 15.06
CA ASP A 4 -11.23 -12.35 13.72
C ASP A 4 -11.56 -13.43 12.70
N LEU A 5 -11.27 -14.70 13.01
CA LEU A 5 -11.69 -15.83 12.19
C LEU A 5 -13.17 -16.12 12.45
N LYS A 6 -14.00 -15.92 11.43
CA LYS A 6 -15.45 -16.15 11.46
C LYS A 6 -15.82 -17.35 10.58
N PRO A 7 -16.75 -18.21 11.04
CA PRO A 7 -17.33 -19.22 10.18
C PRO A 7 -18.23 -18.57 9.12
N VAL A 8 -18.09 -18.99 7.88
CA VAL A 8 -18.86 -18.53 6.72
C VAL A 8 -19.22 -19.73 5.86
N MET A 9 -20.51 -19.88 5.53
CA MET A 9 -20.97 -20.82 4.49
C MET A 9 -20.87 -20.14 3.13
N ASP A 10 -20.22 -20.79 2.17
CA ASP A 10 -20.02 -20.25 0.83
C ASP A 10 -19.77 -21.41 -0.16
N THR A 11 -19.93 -21.14 -1.46
CA THR A 11 -19.75 -22.14 -2.51
C THR A 11 -18.28 -22.26 -2.89
N TYR A 12 -17.70 -23.45 -2.70
CA TYR A 12 -16.36 -23.79 -3.15
C TYR A 12 -16.39 -24.47 -4.52
N VAL A 13 -15.59 -23.96 -5.47
CA VAL A 13 -15.44 -24.55 -6.81
C VAL A 13 -14.15 -25.38 -6.83
N PHE A 14 -14.28 -26.66 -7.15
CA PHE A 14 -13.18 -27.61 -7.29
C PHE A 14 -12.51 -27.48 -8.66
N ASN A 15 -11.31 -28.03 -8.79
CA ASN A 15 -10.52 -27.96 -10.02
C ASN A 15 -11.17 -28.71 -11.21
N ASP A 16 -12.08 -29.64 -10.95
CA ASP A 16 -12.87 -30.35 -11.97
C ASP A 16 -14.11 -29.57 -12.42
N GLY A 17 -14.31 -28.35 -11.89
CA GLY A 17 -15.46 -27.50 -12.17
C GLY A 17 -16.71 -27.84 -11.35
N SER A 18 -16.68 -28.91 -10.55
CA SER A 18 -17.75 -29.17 -9.59
C SER A 18 -17.73 -28.12 -8.48
N PHE A 19 -18.86 -27.92 -7.81
CA PHE A 19 -18.96 -26.99 -6.70
C PHE A 19 -19.76 -27.60 -5.55
N ARG A 20 -19.47 -27.15 -4.33
CA ARG A 20 -20.21 -27.53 -3.12
C ARG A 20 -20.28 -26.36 -2.15
N ASP A 21 -21.36 -26.29 -1.39
CA ASP A 21 -21.47 -25.38 -0.26
C ASP A 21 -20.70 -25.96 0.93
N LEU A 22 -19.68 -25.25 1.37
CA LEU A 22 -18.79 -25.68 2.44
C LEU A 22 -18.69 -24.58 3.49
N MET A 23 -18.37 -24.98 4.72
CA MET A 23 -17.99 -24.04 5.75
C MET A 23 -16.53 -23.62 5.56
N SER A 24 -16.25 -22.34 5.75
CA SER A 24 -14.89 -21.82 5.83
C SER A 24 -14.69 -20.97 7.07
N LEU A 25 -13.47 -20.97 7.60
CA LEU A 25 -13.04 -19.96 8.56
C LEU A 25 -12.32 -18.85 7.80
N ARG A 26 -12.90 -17.65 7.79
CA ARG A 26 -12.38 -16.47 7.10
C ARG A 26 -12.06 -15.36 8.08
N GLY A 27 -10.95 -14.69 7.88
CA GLY A 27 -10.52 -13.58 8.72
C GLY A 27 -9.03 -13.38 8.66
N THR A 28 -8.43 -12.88 9.74
CA THR A 28 -7.00 -12.63 9.82
C THR A 28 -6.32 -13.42 10.94
N VAL A 29 -5.06 -13.80 10.72
CA VAL A 29 -4.17 -14.34 11.74
C VAL A 29 -3.06 -13.34 12.04
N PRO A 30 -2.77 -13.02 13.32
CA PRO A 30 -1.70 -12.11 13.68
C PRO A 30 -0.34 -12.80 13.55
N VAL A 31 0.54 -12.23 12.74
CA VAL A 31 1.87 -12.77 12.43
C VAL A 31 2.92 -11.72 12.77
N ASN A 32 3.91 -12.08 13.58
CA ASN A 32 5.05 -11.21 13.86
C ASN A 32 6.10 -11.37 12.76
N TYR A 33 6.40 -10.29 12.04
CA TYR A 33 7.46 -10.24 11.05
C TYR A 33 8.35 -9.02 11.31
N ARG A 34 9.64 -9.26 11.57
CA ARG A 34 10.65 -8.22 11.82
C ARG A 34 10.22 -7.21 12.92
N GLY A 35 9.60 -7.71 13.99
CA GLY A 35 9.19 -6.89 15.15
C GLY A 35 7.84 -6.20 15.01
N ASN A 36 7.16 -6.32 13.86
CA ASN A 36 5.82 -5.77 13.65
C ASN A 36 4.80 -6.90 13.50
N VAL A 37 3.61 -6.71 14.07
CA VAL A 37 2.50 -7.66 13.93
C VAL A 37 1.64 -7.27 12.73
N TYR A 38 1.51 -8.20 11.78
CA TYR A 38 0.68 -8.07 10.59
C TYR A 38 -0.52 -9.01 10.68
N ASN A 39 -1.69 -8.51 10.31
CA ASN A 39 -2.93 -9.30 10.26
C ASN A 39 -3.06 -9.94 8.87
N ILE A 40 -2.63 -11.19 8.74
CA ILE A 40 -2.59 -11.89 7.46
C ILE A 40 -3.97 -12.49 7.15
N PRO A 41 -4.62 -12.10 6.04
CA PRO A 41 -5.95 -12.60 5.70
C PRO A 41 -5.90 -14.03 5.17
N VAL A 42 -6.67 -14.92 5.78
CA VAL A 42 -6.72 -16.35 5.45
C VAL A 42 -8.15 -16.84 5.27
N CYS A 43 -8.28 -17.95 4.55
CA CYS A 43 -9.52 -18.69 4.35
C CYS A 43 -9.23 -20.19 4.45
N LEU A 44 -9.81 -20.85 5.45
CA LEU A 44 -9.64 -22.28 5.72
C LEU A 44 -10.95 -22.99 5.39
N TRP A 45 -11.03 -23.64 4.23
CA TRP A 45 -12.20 -24.41 3.84
C TRP A 45 -12.21 -25.77 4.50
N LEU A 46 -13.33 -26.13 5.13
CA LEU A 46 -13.53 -27.42 5.76
C LEU A 46 -14.29 -28.33 4.80
N MET A 47 -13.68 -29.46 4.45
CA MET A 47 -14.35 -30.50 3.67
C MET A 47 -15.45 -31.14 4.51
N ASP A 48 -16.43 -31.76 3.85
CA ASP A 48 -17.46 -32.62 4.47
C ASP A 48 -16.89 -33.77 5.32
N THR A 49 -15.67 -34.18 4.99
CA THR A 49 -14.90 -35.23 5.66
C THR A 49 -13.97 -34.72 6.77
N TYR A 50 -14.02 -33.43 7.11
CA TYR A 50 -13.33 -32.89 8.27
C TYR A 50 -13.87 -33.55 9.56
N PRO A 51 -13.01 -33.92 10.54
CA PRO A 51 -11.58 -33.63 10.67
C PRO A 51 -10.63 -34.69 10.08
N TYR A 52 -11.13 -35.71 9.37
CA TYR A 52 -10.27 -36.78 8.86
C TYR A 52 -9.43 -36.35 7.65
N ASN A 53 -9.93 -35.42 6.85
CA ASN A 53 -9.16 -34.75 5.80
C ASN A 53 -8.75 -33.32 6.22
N PRO A 54 -7.58 -32.84 5.78
CA PRO A 54 -7.12 -31.49 6.08
C PRO A 54 -8.02 -30.42 5.43
N PRO A 55 -8.05 -29.21 6.00
CA PRO A 55 -8.70 -28.07 5.36
C PRO A 55 -7.95 -27.62 4.10
N ILE A 56 -8.68 -27.06 3.13
CA ILE A 56 -8.07 -26.39 1.97
C ILE A 56 -7.83 -24.92 2.33
N CYS A 57 -6.57 -24.53 2.37
CA CYS A 57 -6.16 -23.26 2.95
C CYS A 57 -5.69 -22.27 1.89
N PHE A 58 -6.18 -21.03 1.97
CA PHE A 58 -5.76 -19.93 1.09
C PHE A 58 -5.39 -18.69 1.89
N VAL A 59 -4.43 -17.94 1.37
CA VAL A 59 -4.24 -16.53 1.72
C VAL A 59 -5.13 -15.68 0.81
N LYS A 60 -5.82 -14.71 1.40
CA LYS A 60 -6.82 -13.88 0.71
C LYS A 60 -6.38 -12.42 0.70
N PRO A 61 -5.47 -12.00 -0.20
CA PRO A 61 -4.97 -10.64 -0.23
C PRO A 61 -6.11 -9.64 -0.39
N THR A 62 -6.00 -8.48 0.27
CA THR A 62 -6.86 -7.33 -0.02
C THR A 62 -6.44 -6.69 -1.34
N SER A 63 -7.21 -5.72 -1.84
CA SER A 63 -6.86 -4.95 -3.05
C SER A 63 -5.49 -4.26 -2.95
N ALA A 64 -5.05 -3.93 -1.73
CA ALA A 64 -3.77 -3.29 -1.43
C ALA A 64 -2.62 -4.30 -1.27
N MET A 65 -2.86 -5.61 -1.43
CA MET A 65 -1.85 -6.66 -1.22
C MET A 65 -1.59 -7.46 -2.51
N MET A 66 -0.44 -8.13 -2.54
CA MET A 66 -0.07 -9.13 -3.53
C MET A 66 0.39 -10.40 -2.84
N ILE A 67 0.05 -11.56 -3.44
CA ILE A 67 0.54 -12.87 -2.99
C ILE A 67 2.03 -12.96 -3.31
N LYS A 68 2.80 -13.39 -2.32
CA LYS A 68 4.18 -13.83 -2.50
C LYS A 68 4.19 -15.35 -2.65
N SER A 69 4.24 -15.82 -3.89
CA SER A 69 4.44 -17.25 -4.14
C SER A 69 5.81 -17.70 -3.64
N GLY A 70 5.89 -18.92 -3.13
CA GLY A 70 7.12 -19.46 -2.56
C GLY A 70 6.98 -20.94 -2.23
N LYS A 71 7.81 -21.42 -1.31
CA LYS A 71 7.85 -22.84 -0.92
C LYS A 71 6.50 -23.36 -0.40
N HIS A 72 5.77 -22.51 0.31
CA HIS A 72 4.54 -22.88 1.00
C HIS A 72 3.27 -22.33 0.36
N ILE A 73 3.37 -21.54 -0.70
CA ILE A 73 2.22 -20.83 -1.28
C ILE A 73 2.36 -20.76 -2.79
N ASP A 74 1.30 -21.13 -3.52
CA ASP A 74 1.24 -20.96 -4.98
C ASP A 74 0.74 -19.57 -5.41
N ALA A 75 0.77 -19.32 -6.71
CA ALA A 75 0.34 -18.04 -7.30
C ALA A 75 -1.14 -17.69 -7.03
N ASN A 76 -1.99 -18.70 -6.74
CA ASN A 76 -3.40 -18.51 -6.39
C ASN A 76 -3.61 -18.28 -4.88
N GLY A 77 -2.53 -18.28 -4.10
CA GLY A 77 -2.56 -18.10 -2.66
C GLY A 77 -2.89 -19.39 -1.89
N LYS A 78 -2.95 -20.55 -2.55
CA LYS A 78 -3.19 -21.83 -1.87
C LYS A 78 -1.95 -22.23 -1.08
N MET A 79 -2.16 -22.68 0.15
CA MET A 79 -1.08 -23.07 1.06
C MET A 79 -0.73 -24.55 0.95
N TYR A 80 0.56 -24.84 1.03
CA TYR A 80 1.16 -26.18 1.05
C TYR A 80 2.12 -26.24 2.24
N LEU A 81 1.61 -26.74 3.36
CA LEU A 81 2.35 -26.87 4.62
C LEU A 81 2.61 -28.34 4.94
N PRO A 82 3.78 -28.70 5.49
CA PRO A 82 4.02 -30.06 5.97
C PRO A 82 2.92 -30.56 6.91
N TYR A 83 2.42 -29.69 7.80
CA TYR A 83 1.32 -30.00 8.70
C TYR A 83 0.00 -30.37 8.00
N LEU A 84 -0.27 -29.80 6.81
CA LEU A 84 -1.43 -30.19 6.00
C LEU A 84 -1.20 -31.53 5.30
N HIS A 85 0.04 -31.81 4.88
CA HIS A 85 0.41 -33.05 4.22
C HIS A 85 0.37 -34.26 5.18
N GLU A 86 0.81 -34.05 6.42
CA GLU A 86 0.86 -35.06 7.48
C GLU A 86 -0.40 -35.07 8.35
N TRP A 87 -1.46 -34.36 7.91
CA TRP A 87 -2.68 -34.20 8.70
C TRP A 87 -3.30 -35.55 9.07
N LYS A 88 -3.47 -35.77 10.37
CA LYS A 88 -4.06 -36.99 10.90
C LYS A 88 -4.87 -36.70 12.15
N HIS A 89 -6.17 -36.94 12.10
CA HIS A 89 -7.01 -36.85 13.29
C HIS A 89 -6.74 -38.04 14.24
N PRO A 90 -6.65 -37.83 15.57
CA PRO A 90 -6.83 -36.57 16.32
C PRO A 90 -5.56 -35.75 16.58
N GLN A 91 -4.39 -36.15 16.06
CA GLN A 91 -3.12 -35.45 16.27
C GLN A 91 -3.08 -34.07 15.61
N SER A 92 -3.83 -33.88 14.53
CA SER A 92 -3.93 -32.63 13.79
C SER A 92 -5.27 -31.94 14.02
N ASP A 93 -5.21 -30.63 14.26
CA ASP A 93 -6.39 -29.78 14.41
C ASP A 93 -6.15 -28.38 13.83
N LEU A 94 -7.22 -27.56 13.78
CA LEU A 94 -7.14 -26.21 13.21
C LEU A 94 -6.29 -25.27 14.08
N TYR A 95 -6.23 -25.49 15.39
CA TYR A 95 -5.43 -24.65 16.26
C TYR A 95 -3.95 -24.84 15.98
N GLY A 96 -3.47 -26.08 15.93
CA GLY A 96 -2.12 -26.45 15.56
C GLY A 96 -1.75 -25.95 14.17
N LEU A 97 -2.67 -26.09 13.19
CA LEU A 97 -2.47 -25.55 11.86
C LEU A 97 -2.25 -24.03 11.87
N ILE A 98 -3.06 -23.27 12.62
CA ILE A 98 -2.90 -21.80 12.71
C ILE A 98 -1.57 -21.44 13.39
N GLN A 99 -1.14 -22.18 14.42
CA GLN A 99 0.19 -21.97 15.03
C GLN A 99 1.31 -22.17 14.01
N VAL A 100 1.24 -23.24 13.20
CA VAL A 100 2.20 -23.49 12.12
C VAL A 100 2.18 -22.35 11.09
N MET A 101 0.99 -21.85 10.71
CA MET A 101 0.88 -20.69 9.81
C MET A 101 1.59 -19.46 10.37
N ILE A 102 1.42 -19.16 11.66
CA ILE A 102 2.04 -17.98 12.29
C ILE A 102 3.57 -18.07 12.26
N VAL A 103 4.13 -19.24 12.57
CA VAL A 103 5.59 -19.47 12.52
C VAL A 103 6.10 -19.33 11.08
N VAL A 104 5.51 -20.06 10.14
CA VAL A 104 5.94 -20.06 8.73
C VAL A 104 5.82 -18.67 8.12
N PHE A 105 4.72 -17.95 8.37
CA PHE A 105 4.52 -16.60 7.84
C PHE A 105 5.37 -15.53 8.54
N GLY A 106 5.79 -15.79 9.79
CA GLY A 106 6.72 -14.94 10.51
C GLY A 106 8.16 -15.04 9.99
N GLU A 107 8.51 -16.17 9.38
CA GLU A 107 9.78 -16.33 8.66
C GLU A 107 9.67 -15.81 7.22
N GLU A 108 8.64 -16.24 6.50
CA GLU A 108 8.37 -15.86 5.12
C GLU A 108 6.92 -15.33 4.94
N PRO A 109 6.72 -13.99 4.92
CA PRO A 109 5.41 -13.41 4.75
C PRO A 109 4.74 -13.82 3.44
N PRO A 110 3.48 -14.28 3.48
CA PRO A 110 2.79 -14.83 2.31
C PRO A 110 2.22 -13.75 1.38
N VAL A 111 2.16 -12.52 1.86
CA VAL A 111 1.69 -11.36 1.13
C VAL A 111 2.62 -10.19 1.40
N PHE A 112 2.69 -9.29 0.43
CA PHE A 112 3.33 -8.00 0.58
C PHE A 112 2.33 -6.91 0.21
N SER A 113 2.51 -5.73 0.78
CA SER A 113 1.75 -4.57 0.35
C SER A 113 2.12 -4.29 -1.09
N ARG A 114 1.12 -4.02 -1.93
CA ARG A 114 1.39 -3.41 -3.23
C ARG A 114 2.23 -2.17 -2.95
N PRO A 115 3.29 -1.91 -3.74
CA PRO A 115 3.89 -0.59 -3.75
C PRO A 115 2.73 0.35 -3.96
N THR A 116 2.41 1.10 -2.91
CA THR A 116 1.69 2.34 -3.13
C THR A 116 2.76 3.13 -3.84
N THR A 117 2.75 3.15 -5.18
CA THR A 117 3.31 4.29 -5.87
C THR A 117 2.69 5.44 -5.08
N PRO A 118 3.47 6.22 -4.29
CA PRO A 118 2.88 7.44 -3.78
C PRO A 118 2.29 8.03 -5.04
N ARG A 119 0.98 8.31 -5.03
CA ARG A 119 0.50 9.31 -5.95
C ARG A 119 1.27 10.58 -5.52
N ILE A 120 2.53 10.73 -5.96
CA ILE A 120 2.83 11.85 -6.82
C ILE A 120 1.68 11.77 -7.80
N LEU A 121 0.70 12.63 -7.58
CA LEU A 121 -0.32 12.90 -8.57
C LEU A 121 0.47 13.38 -9.79
N LEU A 122 1.00 12.45 -10.57
CA LEU A 122 1.10 12.62 -11.99
C LEU A 122 -0.32 12.40 -12.50
N THR A 123 -1.25 13.23 -12.03
CA THR A 123 -2.11 13.89 -12.99
C THR A 123 -1.16 14.38 -14.08
N PRO A 124 -1.40 14.19 -15.38
CA PRO A 124 -1.00 15.26 -16.27
C PRO A 124 -1.63 16.48 -15.61
N GLU A 125 -0.82 17.30 -14.95
CA GLU A 125 -1.27 18.56 -14.37
C GLU A 125 -1.75 19.34 -15.58
N HIS A 126 -3.02 19.14 -15.95
CA HIS A 126 -3.79 20.19 -16.56
C HIS A 126 -3.93 21.16 -15.41
N PRO A 127 -3.14 22.25 -15.42
CA PRO A 127 -3.21 23.19 -14.32
C PRO A 127 -4.67 23.66 -14.27
N SER A 128 -5.32 23.51 -13.11
CA SER A 128 -6.64 24.10 -12.91
C SER A 128 -6.54 25.59 -13.31
N GLN A 129 -7.55 26.14 -13.98
CA GLN A 129 -7.48 27.53 -14.48
C GLN A 129 -7.11 28.53 -13.38
N GLU A 130 -7.49 28.23 -12.15
CA GLU A 130 -7.15 28.97 -10.94
C GLU A 130 -5.65 28.92 -10.60
N SER A 131 -4.99 27.77 -10.77
CA SER A 131 -3.53 27.63 -10.57
C SER A 131 -2.71 28.29 -11.68
N VAL A 132 -3.20 28.31 -12.92
CA VAL A 132 -2.58 29.08 -14.03
C VAL A 132 -2.70 30.57 -13.77
N LEU A 133 -3.89 31.03 -13.40
CA LEU A 133 -4.15 32.44 -13.11
C LEU A 133 -3.33 32.92 -11.91
N GLN A 134 -3.20 32.11 -10.86
CA GLN A 134 -2.36 32.41 -9.70
C GLN A 134 -0.88 32.54 -10.09
N ARG A 135 -0.38 31.63 -10.94
CA ARG A 135 1.00 31.68 -11.45
C ARG A 135 1.23 32.88 -12.36
N GLN A 136 0.30 33.21 -13.27
CA GLN A 136 0.38 34.41 -14.10
C GLN A 136 0.33 35.69 -13.26
N LYS A 137 -0.53 35.73 -12.23
CA LYS A 137 -0.63 36.86 -11.31
C LYS A 137 0.67 37.06 -10.53
N LEU A 138 1.26 35.98 -10.01
CA LEU A 138 2.55 36.03 -9.32
C LEU A 138 3.69 36.47 -10.26
N GLN A 139 3.68 36.02 -11.51
CA GLN A 139 4.69 36.41 -12.50
C GLN A 139 4.59 37.89 -12.88
N LEU A 140 3.36 38.39 -13.08
CA LEU A 140 3.09 39.82 -13.26
C LEU A 140 3.56 40.65 -12.05
N GLU A 141 3.34 40.15 -10.83
CA GLU A 141 3.76 40.84 -9.60
C GLU A 141 5.29 40.92 -9.49
N ILE A 142 6.01 39.86 -9.87
CA ILE A 142 7.48 39.85 -9.95
C ILE A 142 7.98 40.85 -11.01
N GLU A 143 7.38 40.87 -12.20
CA GLU A 143 7.76 41.81 -13.26
C GLU A 143 7.51 43.27 -12.85
N VAL A 144 6.39 43.55 -12.20
CA VAL A 144 6.07 44.87 -11.66
C VAL A 144 7.10 45.29 -10.61
N LEU A 145 7.49 44.40 -9.69
CA LEU A 145 8.51 44.69 -8.68
C LEU A 145 9.89 44.93 -9.30
N GLN A 146 10.27 44.16 -10.32
CA GLN A 146 11.51 44.39 -11.05
C GLN A 146 11.50 45.76 -11.76
N ARG A 147 10.36 46.14 -12.37
CA ARG A 147 10.17 47.45 -12.99
C ARG A 147 10.27 48.58 -11.96
N GLN A 148 9.65 48.43 -10.79
CA GLN A 148 9.73 49.42 -9.70
C GLN A 148 11.16 49.57 -9.20
N LYS A 149 11.88 48.45 -9.02
CA LYS A 149 13.29 48.48 -8.62
C LYS A 149 14.15 49.21 -9.66
N GLN A 150 13.94 48.94 -10.95
CA GLN A 150 14.66 49.64 -12.03
C GLN A 150 14.38 51.14 -12.03
N VAL A 151 13.13 51.55 -11.76
CA VAL A 151 12.78 52.98 -11.65
C VAL A 151 13.50 53.64 -10.47
N LEU A 152 13.57 52.97 -9.31
CA LEU A 152 14.31 53.48 -8.15
C LEU A 152 15.81 53.63 -8.45
N GLU A 153 16.42 52.65 -9.12
CA GLU A 153 17.83 52.73 -9.53
C GLU A 153 18.08 53.91 -10.49
N ILE A 154 17.17 54.13 -11.45
CA ILE A 154 17.25 55.29 -12.36
C ILE A 154 17.09 56.61 -11.60
N GLN A 155 16.19 56.65 -10.61
CA GLN A 155 15.98 57.83 -9.78
C GLN A 155 17.24 58.13 -8.95
N GLU A 156 17.84 57.13 -8.31
CA GLU A 156 19.11 57.29 -7.58
C GLU A 156 20.23 57.78 -8.49
N GLN A 157 20.36 57.21 -9.69
CA GLN A 157 21.34 57.67 -10.68
C GLN A 157 21.11 59.15 -11.04
N TYR A 158 19.86 59.54 -11.33
CA TYR A 158 19.50 60.92 -11.62
C TYR A 158 19.87 61.88 -10.48
N TYR A 159 19.53 61.54 -9.23
CA TYR A 159 19.90 62.35 -8.07
C TYR A 159 21.42 62.44 -7.90
N SER A 160 22.16 61.34 -8.10
CA SER A 160 23.64 61.36 -8.05
C SER A 160 24.25 62.29 -9.11
N ILE A 161 23.68 62.31 -10.33
CA ILE A 161 24.15 63.16 -11.43
C ILE A 161 23.79 64.63 -11.16
N LYS A 162 22.58 64.89 -10.67
CA LYS A 162 22.10 66.23 -10.32
C LYS A 162 22.91 66.83 -9.17
N LEU A 163 23.23 66.04 -8.13
CA LEU A 163 24.11 66.44 -7.03
C LEU A 163 25.51 66.81 -7.54
N ARG A 164 26.12 65.97 -8.39
CA ARG A 164 27.42 66.27 -9.01
C ARG A 164 27.43 67.58 -9.80
N ARG A 165 26.37 67.85 -10.58
CA ARG A 165 26.24 69.12 -11.32
C ARG A 165 25.99 70.35 -10.44
N LEU A 166 25.30 70.19 -9.31
CA LEU A 166 25.06 71.28 -8.34
C LEU A 166 26.28 71.59 -7.48
N LEU A 167 27.13 70.60 -7.23
CA LEU A 167 28.37 70.73 -6.46
C LEU A 167 29.55 71.30 -7.27
N GLY A 168 29.37 71.52 -8.59
CA GLY A 168 30.31 72.30 -9.39
C GLY A 168 31.67 71.62 -9.63
N ASP A 169 31.68 70.30 -9.84
CA ASP A 169 32.89 69.61 -10.28
C ASP A 169 33.08 69.80 -11.80
N ASP A 170 33.61 70.96 -12.18
CA ASP A 170 34.38 71.13 -13.42
C ASP A 170 35.80 70.62 -13.16
N ALA A 171 36.11 69.42 -13.66
CA ALA A 171 37.47 68.93 -13.92
C ALA A 171 37.46 67.86 -15.02
#